data_AF-C3R0J7-F1
#
_entry.id   AF-C3R0J7-F1
#
_cell.length_a   1.000
_cell.length_b   1.000
_cell.length_c   1.000
_cell.angle_alpha   90.00
_cell.angle_beta   90.00
_cell.angle_gamma   90.00
#
_symmetry.space_group_name_H-M   'P 1'
#
loop_
_entity.id
_entity.type
_entity.pdbx_description
1 polymer ?
#
loop_
_entity_poly.entity_id
_entity_poly.type
_entity_poly.pdbx_seq_one_letter_code
_entity_poly.pdbx_strand_id
1 'polypeptide(L)'
;MAIGKSKLSDMDFGSFKDTIDKNIETDKASDRFDRQLQAYKEAGVKLDAANNSISAAKDSLNEATTAFNEVVDDANAAVQHLFETFEKFHAFTFKAKLSSDDLNKLSELQKQIVVGGTQLLEEHRNETKKILSSHFYNMANKMAQNEGVWLSNIWMKTLLWIFLPCFIFTISTIVVWIVLKCK
;
A
#
# COMPACT_ATOMS: atom_id res chain seq x y z
N MET A 1 -67.74 93.74 61.74
CA MET A 1 -67.47 92.64 60.80
C MET A 1 -65.97 92.40 60.78
N ALA A 2 -65.48 91.49 61.61
CA ALA A 2 -64.05 91.14 61.66
C ALA A 2 -63.92 89.73 61.09
N ILE A 3 -63.50 89.65 59.82
CA ILE A 3 -63.22 88.39 59.14
C ILE A 3 -61.93 87.84 59.77
N GLY A 4 -62.06 86.76 60.52
CA GLY A 4 -60.94 86.05 61.10
C GLY A 4 -60.04 85.51 59.99
N LYS A 5 -58.77 85.92 59.99
CA LYS A 5 -57.75 85.33 59.12
C LYS A 5 -57.50 83.90 59.61
N SER A 6 -57.96 82.90 58.86
CA SER A 6 -57.56 81.52 59.10
C SER A 6 -56.07 81.39 58.84
N LYS A 7 -55.34 80.81 59.80
CA LYS A 7 -53.96 80.37 59.59
C LYS A 7 -54.02 79.22 58.57
N LEU A 8 -53.72 79.51 57.31
CA LEU A 8 -53.28 78.46 56.39
C LEU A 8 -51.96 77.96 56.97
N SER A 9 -51.93 76.73 57.50
CA SER A 9 -50.69 76.07 57.86
C SER A 9 -49.82 76.00 56.60
N ASP A 10 -48.59 76.48 56.72
CA ASP A 10 -47.58 76.40 55.65
C ASP A 10 -47.46 74.93 55.23
N MET A 11 -47.94 74.61 54.03
CA MET A 11 -47.93 73.25 53.51
C MET A 11 -46.50 72.93 53.07
N ASP A 12 -45.84 72.04 53.80
CA ASP A 12 -44.47 71.61 53.51
C ASP A 12 -44.43 70.65 52.32
N PHE A 13 -44.29 71.24 51.13
CA PHE A 13 -44.12 70.50 49.86
C PHE A 13 -42.83 69.66 49.81
N GLY A 14 -41.83 69.97 50.65
CA GLY A 14 -40.57 69.21 50.73
C GLY A 14 -40.81 67.79 51.26
N SER A 15 -41.49 67.66 52.39
CA SER A 15 -41.82 66.34 52.97
C SER A 15 -42.67 65.47 52.05
N PHE A 16 -43.53 66.08 51.23
CA PHE A 16 -44.36 65.36 50.26
C PHE A 16 -43.53 64.82 49.09
N LYS A 17 -42.59 65.63 48.57
CA LYS A 17 -41.65 65.21 47.55
C LYS A 17 -40.79 64.03 48.03
N ASP A 18 -40.26 64.11 49.25
CA ASP A 18 -39.44 63.04 49.82
C ASP A 18 -40.23 61.74 50.01
N THR A 19 -41.51 61.85 50.39
CA THR A 19 -42.42 60.70 50.50
C THR A 19 -42.69 60.06 49.14
N ILE A 20 -42.90 60.86 48.10
CA ILE A 20 -43.09 60.37 46.73
C ILE A 20 -41.81 59.68 46.22
N ASP A 21 -40.65 60.32 46.36
CA ASP A 21 -39.38 59.77 45.89
C ASP A 21 -39.08 58.43 46.60
N LYS A 22 -39.32 58.35 47.91
CA LYS A 22 -39.18 57.11 48.69
C LYS A 22 -40.13 56.01 48.23
N ASN A 23 -41.39 56.32 47.93
CA ASN A 23 -42.34 55.33 47.41
C ASN A 23 -41.91 54.82 46.04
N ILE A 24 -41.48 55.71 45.12
CA ILE A 24 -40.99 55.31 43.79
C ILE A 24 -39.76 54.39 43.90
N GLU A 25 -38.85 54.68 44.82
CA GLU A 25 -37.68 53.84 45.05
C GLU A 25 -38.07 52.48 45.65
N THR A 26 -39.04 52.47 46.57
CA THR A 26 -39.60 51.25 47.17
C THR A 26 -40.28 50.37 46.12
N ASP A 27 -41.09 50.95 45.23
CA ASP A 27 -41.75 50.23 44.14
C ASP A 27 -40.73 49.65 43.15
N LYS A 28 -39.71 50.43 42.77
CA LYS A 28 -38.59 49.94 41.94
C LYS A 28 -37.84 48.78 42.60
N ALA A 29 -37.67 48.82 43.92
CA ALA A 29 -37.04 47.73 44.65
C ALA A 29 -37.94 46.49 44.66
N SER A 30 -39.25 46.65 44.90
CA SER A 30 -40.23 45.56 44.85
C SER A 30 -40.25 44.88 43.48
N ASP A 31 -40.34 45.65 42.40
CA ASP A 31 -40.30 45.14 41.02
C ASP A 31 -39.03 44.33 40.72
N ARG A 32 -37.88 44.77 41.26
CA ARG A 32 -36.62 44.04 41.12
C ARG A 32 -36.65 42.72 41.87
N PHE A 33 -37.19 42.70 43.09
CA PHE A 33 -37.34 41.47 43.86
C PHE A 33 -38.26 40.47 43.17
N ASP A 34 -39.41 40.92 42.64
CA ASP A 34 -40.35 40.05 41.94
C ASP A 34 -39.75 39.43 40.68
N ARG A 35 -39.00 40.23 39.89
CA ARG A 35 -38.26 39.71 38.73
C ARG A 35 -37.22 38.66 39.12
N GLN A 36 -36.47 38.89 40.19
CA GLN A 36 -35.49 37.92 40.67
C GLN A 36 -36.17 36.64 41.15
N LEU A 37 -37.27 36.76 41.90
CA LEU A 37 -38.03 35.61 42.38
C LEU A 37 -38.57 34.76 41.23
N GLN A 38 -39.07 35.39 40.16
CA GLN A 38 -39.48 34.68 38.96
C GLN A 38 -38.30 33.99 38.27
N ALA A 39 -37.17 34.67 38.11
CA ALA A 39 -35.97 34.08 37.51
C ALA A 39 -35.47 32.87 38.32
N TYR A 40 -35.51 32.92 39.65
CA TYR A 40 -35.17 31.79 40.52
C TYR A 40 -36.15 30.62 40.35
N LYS A 41 -37.44 30.87 40.24
CA LYS A 41 -38.44 29.82 39.96
C LYS A 41 -38.19 29.15 38.61
N GLU A 42 -37.94 29.94 37.56
CA GLU A 42 -37.62 29.43 36.23
C GLU A 42 -36.31 28.63 36.22
N ALA A 43 -35.30 29.07 36.97
CA ALA A 43 -34.05 28.33 37.15
C ALA A 43 -34.28 27.00 37.88
N GLY A 44 -35.13 26.97 38.91
CA GLY A 44 -35.52 25.75 39.61
C GLY A 44 -36.17 24.73 38.67
N VAL A 45 -37.14 25.15 37.86
CA VAL A 45 -37.79 24.28 36.87
C VAL A 45 -36.78 23.73 35.85
N LYS A 46 -35.83 24.55 35.39
CA LYS A 46 -34.75 24.10 34.49
C LYS A 46 -33.81 23.10 35.17
N LEU A 47 -33.51 23.29 36.46
CA LEU A 47 -32.69 22.38 37.23
C LEU A 47 -33.39 21.02 37.41
N ASP A 48 -34.68 21.01 37.71
CA ASP A 48 -35.47 19.78 37.82
C ASP A 48 -35.51 19.03 36.48
N ALA A 49 -35.71 19.74 35.37
CA ALA A 49 -35.68 19.16 34.03
C ALA A 49 -34.30 18.54 33.71
N ALA A 50 -33.22 19.23 34.05
CA ALA A 50 -31.86 18.73 33.88
C ALA A 50 -31.56 17.52 34.77
N ASN A 51 -32.08 17.50 36.00
CA ASN A 51 -31.90 16.37 36.90
C ASN A 51 -32.63 15.12 36.39
N ASN A 52 -33.84 15.30 35.85
CA ASN A 52 -34.61 14.21 35.24
C ASN A 52 -33.91 13.66 33.99
N SER A 53 -33.34 14.52 33.14
CA SER A 53 -32.60 14.06 31.97
C SER A 53 -31.30 13.34 32.35
N ILE A 54 -30.60 13.79 33.41
CA ILE A 54 -29.44 13.08 33.97
C ILE A 54 -29.83 11.71 34.50
N SER A 55 -30.97 11.59 35.21
CA SER A 55 -31.47 10.29 35.68
C SER A 55 -31.74 9.35 34.52
N ALA A 56 -32.44 9.82 33.48
CA ALA A 56 -32.71 9.02 32.29
C ALA A 56 -31.43 8.60 31.55
N ALA A 57 -30.45 9.51 31.44
CA ALA A 57 -29.15 9.21 30.84
C ALA A 57 -28.37 8.17 31.65
N LYS A 58 -28.44 8.23 32.99
CA LYS A 58 -27.85 7.23 33.88
C LYS A 58 -28.47 5.86 33.69
N ASP A 59 -29.79 5.78 33.61
CA ASP A 59 -30.51 4.52 33.42
C ASP A 59 -30.13 3.89 32.06
N SER A 60 -30.08 4.70 31.00
CA SER A 60 -29.64 4.27 29.67
C SER A 60 -28.17 3.81 29.65
N LEU A 61 -27.28 4.49 30.38
CA LEU A 61 -25.88 4.06 30.51
C LEU A 61 -25.78 2.70 31.22
N ASN A 62 -26.60 2.47 32.24
CA ASN A 62 -26.61 1.22 33.00
C ASN A 62 -27.13 0.05 32.16
N GLU A 63 -28.15 0.29 31.33
CA GLU A 63 -28.64 -0.68 30.36
C GLU A 63 -27.57 -1.02 29.30
N ALA A 64 -26.92 -0.01 28.73
CA ALA A 64 -25.84 -0.20 27.77
C ALA A 64 -24.64 -0.96 28.39
N THR A 65 -24.32 -0.70 29.66
CA THR A 65 -23.26 -1.41 30.38
C THR A 65 -23.61 -2.88 30.58
N THR A 66 -24.86 -3.18 30.91
CA THR A 66 -25.34 -4.56 31.06
C THR A 66 -25.25 -5.32 29.74
N ALA A 67 -25.76 -4.74 28.65
CA ALA A 67 -25.69 -5.35 27.32
C ALA A 67 -24.24 -5.55 26.85
N PHE A 68 -23.34 -4.61 27.14
CA PHE A 68 -21.92 -4.75 26.82
C PHE A 68 -21.28 -5.93 27.57
N ASN A 69 -21.60 -6.11 28.85
CA ASN A 69 -21.08 -7.22 29.63
C ASN A 69 -21.55 -8.58 29.08
N GLU A 70 -22.82 -8.69 28.65
CA GLU A 70 -23.32 -9.91 27.99
C GLU A 70 -22.53 -10.24 26.72
N VAL A 71 -22.24 -9.24 25.87
CA VAL A 71 -21.42 -9.44 24.66
C VAL A 71 -19.99 -9.86 24.99
N VAL A 72 -19.41 -9.34 26.08
CA VAL A 72 -18.07 -9.75 26.54
C VAL A 72 -18.08 -11.21 27.01
N ASP A 73 -19.10 -11.62 27.75
CA ASP A 73 -19.25 -13.00 28.22
C ASP A 73 -19.42 -13.98 27.04
N ASP A 74 -20.24 -13.63 26.05
CA ASP A 74 -20.42 -14.41 24.82
C ASP A 74 -19.12 -14.53 24.02
N ALA A 75 -18.37 -13.43 23.88
CA ALA A 75 -17.08 -13.45 23.21
C ALA A 75 -16.07 -14.35 23.94
N ASN A 76 -16.07 -14.32 25.26
CA ASN A 76 -15.20 -15.17 26.06
C ASN A 76 -15.57 -16.65 25.92
N ALA A 77 -16.86 -16.99 25.90
CA ALA A 77 -17.33 -18.35 25.64
C ALA A 77 -16.93 -18.84 24.24
N ALA A 78 -17.04 -17.99 23.22
CA ALA A 78 -16.62 -18.33 21.85
C ALA A 78 -15.09 -18.59 21.76
N VAL A 79 -14.28 -17.78 22.46
CA VAL A 79 -12.84 -17.98 22.54
C VAL A 79 -12.48 -19.29 23.22
N GLN A 80 -13.16 -19.63 24.33
CA GLN A 80 -12.97 -20.91 25.01
C GLN A 80 -13.29 -22.09 24.09
N HIS A 81 -14.41 -22.03 23.36
CA HIS A 81 -14.76 -23.06 22.37
C HIS A 81 -13.69 -23.22 21.28
N LEU A 82 -13.12 -22.14 20.77
CA LEU A 82 -12.03 -22.21 19.79
C LEU A 82 -10.80 -22.91 20.37
N PHE A 83 -10.44 -22.62 21.63
CA PHE A 83 -9.33 -23.30 22.29
C PHE A 83 -9.62 -24.80 22.47
N GLU A 84 -10.82 -25.19 22.91
CA GLU A 84 -11.21 -26.60 23.00
C GLU A 84 -11.16 -27.31 21.64
N THR A 85 -11.62 -26.65 20.56
CA THR A 85 -11.54 -27.18 19.20
C THR A 85 -10.09 -27.33 18.76
N PHE A 86 -9.23 -26.36 19.07
CA PHE A 86 -7.80 -26.41 18.76
C PHE A 86 -7.09 -27.53 19.52
N GLU A 87 -7.39 -27.73 20.80
CA GLU A 87 -6.88 -28.86 21.58
C GLU A 87 -7.30 -30.21 20.97
N LYS A 88 -8.57 -30.35 20.58
CA LYS A 88 -9.07 -31.54 19.86
C LYS A 88 -8.36 -31.75 18.53
N PHE A 89 -8.10 -30.67 17.78
CA PHE A 89 -7.38 -30.73 16.51
C PHE A 89 -5.92 -31.16 16.69
N HIS A 90 -5.25 -30.64 17.72
CA HIS A 90 -3.88 -31.02 18.06
C HIS A 90 -3.81 -32.48 18.56
N ALA A 91 -4.81 -32.95 19.32
CA ALA A 91 -4.93 -34.37 19.67
C ALA A 91 -5.10 -35.26 18.42
N PHE A 92 -5.72 -34.73 17.36
CA PHE A 92 -5.92 -35.41 16.08
C PHE A 92 -4.69 -35.37 15.15
N THR A 93 -3.53 -34.87 15.60
CA THR A 93 -2.29 -34.78 14.80
C THR A 93 -2.16 -36.00 13.89
N PHE A 94 -2.33 -35.78 12.59
CA PHE A 94 -2.32 -36.81 11.56
C PHE A 94 -0.97 -37.52 11.63
N LYS A 95 -0.94 -38.67 12.32
CA LYS A 95 0.17 -39.61 12.28
C LYS A 95 0.04 -40.35 10.95
N ALA A 96 0.15 -39.63 9.84
CA ALA A 96 0.34 -40.21 8.52
C ALA A 96 1.70 -40.91 8.58
N LYS A 97 1.67 -42.19 8.93
CA LYS A 97 2.82 -43.08 8.91
C LYS A 97 3.21 -43.24 7.44
N LEU A 98 3.95 -42.28 6.91
CA LEU A 98 4.68 -42.44 5.65
C LEU A 98 5.53 -43.68 5.83
N SER A 99 5.14 -44.76 5.15
CA SER A 99 5.84 -46.02 5.26
C SER A 99 7.29 -45.78 4.84
N SER A 100 8.25 -46.34 5.58
CA SER A 100 9.67 -46.30 5.21
C SER A 100 9.88 -46.79 3.77
N ASP A 101 9.02 -47.69 3.30
CA ASP A 101 9.05 -48.24 1.95
C ASP A 101 8.76 -47.18 0.87
N ASP A 102 7.84 -46.25 1.13
CA ASP A 102 7.50 -45.20 0.17
C ASP A 102 8.58 -44.12 0.11
N LEU A 103 9.21 -43.81 1.25
CA LEU A 103 10.38 -42.94 1.31
C LEU A 103 11.59 -43.55 0.58
N ASN A 104 11.80 -44.87 0.73
CA ASN A 104 12.85 -45.58 0.03
C ASN A 104 12.61 -45.59 -1.49
N LYS A 105 11.37 -45.81 -1.94
CA LYS A 105 11.00 -45.73 -3.37
C LYS A 105 11.23 -44.33 -3.94
N LEU A 106 10.86 -43.28 -3.20
CA LEU A 106 11.07 -41.90 -3.63
C LEU A 106 12.56 -41.56 -3.73
N SER A 107 13.36 -42.00 -2.76
CA SER A 107 14.82 -41.85 -2.77
C SER A 107 15.46 -42.57 -3.96
N GLU A 108 14.98 -43.78 -4.29
CA GLU A 108 15.48 -44.54 -5.44
C GLU A 108 15.12 -43.87 -6.77
N LEU A 109 13.88 -43.41 -6.94
CA LEU A 109 13.46 -42.65 -8.12
C LEU A 109 14.27 -41.37 -8.30
N GLN A 110 14.55 -40.66 -7.22
CA GLN A 110 15.40 -39.46 -7.25
C GLN A 110 16.80 -39.80 -7.76
N LYS A 111 17.43 -40.87 -7.26
CA LYS A 111 18.75 -41.31 -7.72
C LYS A 111 18.74 -41.67 -9.20
N GLN A 112 17.71 -42.38 -9.67
CA GLN A 112 17.59 -42.76 -11.08
C GLN A 112 17.45 -41.54 -12.00
N ILE A 113 16.65 -40.54 -11.60
CA ILE A 113 16.50 -39.29 -12.37
C ILE A 113 17.83 -38.53 -12.42
N VAL A 114 18.54 -38.43 -11.30
CA VAL A 114 19.84 -37.75 -11.25
C VAL A 114 20.86 -38.46 -12.15
N VAL A 115 20.97 -39.79 -12.03
CA VAL A 115 21.92 -40.57 -12.86
C VAL A 115 21.57 -40.45 -14.34
N GLY A 116 20.31 -40.67 -14.72
CA GLY A 116 19.86 -40.57 -16.11
C GLY A 116 20.08 -39.17 -16.70
N GLY A 117 19.76 -38.11 -15.92
CA GLY A 117 20.00 -36.73 -16.33
C GLY A 117 21.48 -36.42 -16.52
N THR A 118 22.35 -36.89 -15.63
CA THR A 118 23.80 -36.67 -15.75
C THR A 118 24.40 -37.38 -16.96
N GLN A 119 24.00 -38.62 -17.24
CA GLN A 119 24.48 -39.38 -18.40
C GLN A 119 24.06 -38.72 -19.71
N LEU A 120 22.79 -38.29 -19.82
CA LEU A 120 22.28 -37.62 -21.02
C LEU A 120 22.99 -36.28 -21.26
N LEU A 121 23.26 -35.51 -20.20
CA LEU A 121 24.02 -34.27 -20.31
C LEU A 121 25.48 -34.50 -20.73
N GLU A 122 26.11 -35.57 -20.23
CA GLU A 122 27.47 -35.94 -20.59
C GLU A 122 27.58 -36.41 -22.05
N GLU A 123 26.62 -37.21 -22.51
CA GLU A 123 26.52 -37.65 -23.90
C GLU A 123 26.38 -36.46 -24.84
N HIS A 124 25.43 -35.56 -24.57
CA HIS A 124 25.22 -34.35 -25.37
C HIS A 124 26.47 -33.44 -25.38
N ARG A 125 27.16 -33.30 -24.23
CA ARG A 125 28.42 -32.55 -24.14
C ARG A 125 29.51 -33.17 -25.03
N ASN A 126 29.62 -34.49 -25.02
CA ASN A 126 30.61 -35.22 -25.81
C ASN A 126 30.32 -35.13 -27.31
N GLU A 127 29.06 -35.27 -27.73
CA GLU A 127 28.65 -35.08 -29.12
C GLU A 127 28.96 -33.67 -29.62
N THR A 128 28.61 -32.65 -28.83
CA THR A 128 28.90 -31.25 -29.17
C THR A 128 30.40 -31.02 -29.33
N LYS A 129 31.22 -31.56 -28.41
CA LYS A 129 32.67 -31.47 -28.48
C LYS A 129 33.23 -32.19 -29.72
N LYS A 130 32.67 -33.34 -30.08
CA LYS A 130 33.07 -34.14 -31.25
C LYS A 130 32.75 -33.40 -32.55
N ILE A 131 31.54 -32.83 -32.67
CA ILE A 131 31.12 -32.05 -33.85
C ILE A 131 32.04 -30.84 -34.02
N LEU A 132 32.27 -30.08 -32.94
CA LEU A 132 33.12 -28.90 -32.98
C LEU A 132 34.57 -29.26 -33.37
N SER A 133 35.13 -30.30 -32.75
CA SER A 133 36.48 -30.79 -33.05
C SER A 133 36.60 -31.26 -34.50
N SER A 134 35.62 -32.01 -34.99
CA SER A 134 35.57 -32.48 -36.38
C SER A 134 35.52 -31.32 -37.38
N HIS A 135 34.71 -30.30 -37.09
CA HIS A 135 34.61 -29.10 -37.93
C HIS A 135 35.94 -28.34 -37.99
N PHE A 136 36.58 -28.08 -36.84
CA PHE A 136 37.89 -27.42 -36.80
C PHE A 136 38.97 -28.24 -37.49
N TYR A 137 39.01 -29.56 -37.26
CA TYR A 137 39.97 -30.45 -37.91
C TYR A 137 39.79 -30.45 -39.43
N ASN A 138 38.55 -30.56 -39.92
CA ASN A 138 38.27 -30.52 -41.35
C ASN A 138 38.68 -29.17 -41.96
N MET A 139 38.38 -28.06 -41.28
CA MET A 139 38.79 -26.73 -41.73
C MET A 139 40.31 -26.60 -41.77
N ALA A 140 41.02 -27.00 -40.72
CA ALA A 140 42.49 -26.97 -40.66
C ALA A 140 43.12 -27.85 -41.75
N ASN A 141 42.60 -29.05 -41.96
CA ASN A 141 43.06 -29.97 -42.99
C ASN A 141 42.87 -29.37 -44.40
N LYS A 142 41.71 -28.77 -44.69
CA LYS A 142 41.47 -28.09 -45.98
C LYS A 142 42.35 -26.86 -46.18
N MET A 143 42.64 -26.11 -45.11
CA MET A 143 43.60 -25.00 -45.16
C MET A 143 45.02 -25.51 -45.47
N ALA A 144 45.46 -26.61 -44.86
CA ALA A 144 46.77 -27.21 -45.13
C ALA A 144 46.91 -27.75 -46.57
N GLN A 145 45.80 -28.17 -47.19
CA GLN A 145 45.76 -28.66 -48.57
C GLN A 145 45.55 -27.55 -49.62
N ASN A 146 45.56 -26.26 -49.23
CA ASN A 146 45.27 -25.11 -50.09
C ASN A 146 43.88 -25.16 -50.78
N GLU A 147 42.91 -25.89 -50.22
CA GLU A 147 41.54 -26.00 -50.74
C GLU A 147 40.55 -25.03 -50.08
N GLY A 148 41.05 -24.04 -49.33
CA GLY A 148 40.19 -22.97 -48.79
C GLY A 148 39.53 -22.18 -49.91
N VAL A 149 38.31 -21.66 -49.68
CA VAL A 149 37.55 -20.85 -50.67
C VAL A 149 38.40 -19.74 -51.30
N TRP A 150 39.34 -19.16 -50.54
CA TRP A 150 40.23 -18.09 -51.00
C TRP A 150 41.56 -18.56 -51.62
N LEU A 151 42.06 -19.75 -51.27
CA LEU A 151 43.36 -20.28 -51.74
C LEU A 151 43.22 -21.40 -52.78
N SER A 152 41.99 -21.81 -53.10
CA SER A 152 41.72 -22.87 -54.06
C SER A 152 42.27 -22.51 -55.44
N ASN A 153 42.88 -23.50 -56.08
CA ASN A 153 43.47 -23.38 -57.42
C ASN A 153 42.47 -22.89 -58.48
N ILE A 154 41.17 -23.16 -58.30
CA ILE A 154 40.10 -22.68 -59.20
C ILE A 154 39.87 -21.17 -59.01
N TRP A 155 39.68 -20.72 -57.76
CA TRP A 155 39.47 -19.29 -57.46
C TRP A 155 40.69 -18.45 -57.80
N MET A 156 41.91 -18.97 -57.55
CA MET A 156 43.15 -18.28 -57.91
C MET A 156 43.29 -18.13 -59.43
N LYS A 157 42.95 -19.16 -60.22
CA LYS A 157 42.90 -19.07 -61.69
C LYS A 157 41.85 -18.08 -62.17
N THR A 158 40.65 -18.10 -61.60
CA THR A 158 39.57 -17.16 -61.96
C THR A 158 39.96 -15.71 -61.67
N LEU A 159 40.50 -15.44 -60.47
CA LEU A 159 41.01 -14.11 -60.10
C LEU A 159 42.13 -13.67 -61.04
N LEU A 160 43.09 -14.55 -61.32
CA LEU A 160 44.18 -14.25 -62.26
C LEU A 160 43.63 -13.90 -63.65
N TRP A 161 42.64 -14.63 -64.15
CA TRP A 161 42.07 -14.38 -65.48
C TRP A 161 41.28 -13.08 -65.57
N ILE A 162 40.73 -12.58 -64.46
CA ILE A 162 40.07 -11.27 -64.37
C ILE A 162 41.10 -10.14 -64.26
N PHE A 163 42.14 -10.30 -63.43
CA PHE A 163 43.15 -9.27 -63.21
C PHE A 163 44.11 -9.11 -64.39
N LEU A 164 44.46 -10.20 -65.08
CA LEU A 164 45.42 -10.20 -66.20
C LEU A 164 45.04 -9.23 -67.34
N PRO A 165 43.81 -9.23 -67.90
CA PRO A 165 43.43 -8.29 -68.95
C PRO A 165 43.41 -6.84 -68.48
N CYS A 166 42.99 -6.59 -67.23
CA CYS A 166 43.06 -5.25 -66.63
C CYS A 166 44.52 -4.75 -66.57
N PHE A 167 45.45 -5.60 -66.16
CA PHE A 167 46.87 -5.25 -66.07
C PHE A 167 47.52 -5.03 -67.45
N ILE A 168 47.16 -5.85 -68.44
CA ILE A 168 47.63 -5.65 -69.82
C ILE A 168 47.08 -4.35 -70.40
N PHE A 169 45.79 -4.05 -70.15
CA PHE A 169 45.17 -2.82 -70.62
C PHE A 169 45.83 -1.58 -70.02
N THR A 170 46.11 -1.57 -68.70
CA THR A 170 46.79 -0.43 -68.06
C THR A 170 48.22 -0.24 -68.58
N ILE A 171 48.98 -1.30 -68.82
CA ILE A 171 50.31 -1.18 -69.44
C ILE A 171 50.20 -0.66 -70.87
N SER A 172 49.26 -1.18 -71.65
CA SER A 172 49.07 -0.78 -73.05
C SER A 172 48.70 0.70 -73.18
N THR A 173 47.83 1.21 -72.32
CA THR A 173 47.46 2.64 -72.31
C THR A 173 48.67 3.52 -71.96
N ILE A 174 49.50 3.10 -71.00
CA ILE A 174 50.74 3.82 -70.65
C ILE A 174 51.71 3.84 -71.84
N VAL A 175 51.93 2.72 -72.52
CA VAL A 175 52.84 2.63 -73.67
C VAL A 175 52.36 3.49 -74.84
N VAL A 176 51.07 3.42 -75.18
CA VAL A 176 50.48 4.27 -76.23
C VAL A 176 50.65 5.76 -75.86
N TRP A 177 50.42 6.12 -74.60
CA TRP A 177 50.60 7.48 -74.13
C TRP A 177 52.06 7.97 -74.26
N ILE A 178 53.04 7.13 -73.93
CA ILE A 178 54.47 7.44 -74.11
C ILE A 178 54.83 7.60 -75.59
N VAL A 179 54.36 6.70 -76.47
CA VAL A 179 54.65 6.75 -77.91
C VAL A 179 54.03 7.98 -78.57
N LEU A 180 52.80 8.35 -78.21
CA LEU A 180 52.14 9.59 -78.67
C LEU A 180 52.82 10.86 -78.16
N LYS A 181 53.48 10.80 -76.99
CA LYS A 181 54.27 11.92 -76.45
C LYS A 181 55.65 12.07 -77.11
N CYS A 182 56.18 11.00 -77.71
CA CYS A 182 57.49 10.96 -78.38
C CYS A 182 57.42 11.12 -79.92
N LYS A 183 56.24 11.37 -80.48
CA LYS A 183 56.02 11.66 -81.90
C LYS A 183 55.43 13.05 -82.06
#